data_AF-A0A7C4FAD1-F1
#
_entry.id   AF-A0A7C4FAD1-F1
#
_cell.length_a   1.000
_cell.length_b   1.000
_cell.length_c   1.000
_cell.angle_alpha   90.00
_cell.angle_beta   90.00
_cell.angle_gamma   90.00
#
_symmetry.space_group_name_H-M   'P 1'
#
loop_
_entity.id
_entity.type
_entity.pdbx_description
1 polymer ?
#
loop_
_entity_poly.entity_id
_entity_poly.type
_entity_poly.pdbx_seq_one_letter_code
_entity_poly.pdbx_strand_id
1 'polypeptide(L)'
;MRIIAQIPSYGKFEFEISREKVKVSFLKKLICKKIGIEPELTDLIIDKVKLNSNDTITLDSLKDKIITIDYLWARQILLWGFDGQRRIRNSKILIVGAGALGNEVAKNLLMFGIGTLYIVDYDFIEKSNLNRMIFFSNEDIGERKADVLAGRLKRRFPYANIVAFNRKVEELPPSIFLKSDVIVSCLDNFEARLYLSKISKRYGIPLVDGGLKGSQGRVQVIYRENDPCLACIIPLSNMKEALQLRNPCSPPIEEVKIPSIPSVNSLVASIISHEAIKIILNKIGGKYPVIDKPIIIDLDAGRFSQLELRRNPECIVCRNEEKVEVVRLKAKSLKEVIDKLGLNSNDLFLYRVDEEIRKVNSDELNPGFYQAVYLENGVYKEKIVEII
;
A
#
# COMPACT_ATOMS: atom_id res chain seq x y z
N MET A 1 -0.72 19.01 -39.31
CA MET A 1 0.04 17.84 -39.81
C MET A 1 -0.22 16.65 -38.90
N ARG A 2 -0.30 15.44 -39.46
CA ARG A 2 -0.43 14.20 -38.68
C ARG A 2 0.97 13.69 -38.33
N ILE A 3 1.15 13.32 -37.07
CA ILE A 3 2.33 12.60 -36.60
C ILE A 3 1.91 11.26 -36.02
N ILE A 4 2.79 10.26 -36.13
CA ILE A 4 2.59 8.93 -35.57
C ILE A 4 3.59 8.74 -34.45
N ALA A 5 3.10 8.39 -33.26
CA ALA A 5 3.93 7.94 -32.16
C ALA A 5 3.55 6.50 -31.79
N GLN A 6 4.49 5.73 -31.27
CA GLN A 6 4.25 4.34 -30.90
C GLN A 6 4.87 4.02 -29.55
N ILE A 7 4.17 3.20 -28.76
CA ILE A 7 4.80 2.43 -27.69
C ILE A 7 5.08 1.06 -28.32
N PRO A 8 6.35 0.67 -28.58
CA PRO A 8 6.68 -0.51 -29.39
C PRO A 8 6.01 -1.80 -28.92
N SER A 9 5.80 -1.93 -27.62
CA SER A 9 5.16 -3.11 -27.02
C SER A 9 3.64 -3.09 -27.07
N TYR A 10 3.00 -1.94 -27.30
CA TYR A 10 1.55 -1.76 -27.13
C TYR A 10 0.82 -1.38 -28.43
N GLY A 11 1.26 -0.33 -29.12
CA GLY A 11 0.54 0.16 -30.29
C GLY A 11 0.97 1.55 -30.78
N LYS A 12 0.37 1.94 -31.91
CA LYS A 12 0.57 3.24 -32.56
C LYS A 12 -0.57 4.19 -32.21
N PHE A 13 -0.25 5.48 -32.16
CA PHE A 13 -1.15 6.58 -31.82
C PHE A 13 -0.96 7.71 -32.82
N GLU A 14 -2.06 8.26 -33.32
CA GLU A 14 -2.04 9.40 -34.24
C GLU A 14 -2.37 10.71 -33.52
N PHE A 15 -1.63 11.75 -33.85
CA PHE A 15 -1.82 13.09 -33.31
C PHE A 15 -1.84 14.13 -34.42
N GLU A 16 -2.75 15.08 -34.31
CA GLU A 16 -2.81 16.24 -35.19
C GLU A 16 -2.21 17.44 -34.48
N ILE A 17 -1.23 18.06 -35.13
CA ILE A 17 -0.53 19.25 -34.63
C ILE A 17 -0.71 20.38 -35.62
N SER A 18 -1.14 21.55 -35.13
CA SER A 18 -1.40 22.75 -35.92
C SER A 18 -0.20 23.70 -36.06
N ARG A 19 0.86 23.51 -35.27
CA ARG A 19 2.05 24.38 -35.24
C ARG A 19 3.20 23.81 -36.06
N GLU A 20 3.75 24.58 -36.99
CA GLU A 20 4.87 24.18 -37.86
C GLU A 20 6.17 23.84 -37.08
N LYS A 21 6.44 24.56 -35.98
CA LYS A 21 7.57 24.31 -35.07
C LYS A 21 7.06 24.06 -33.65
N VAL A 22 7.62 23.04 -32.99
CA VAL A 22 7.18 22.61 -31.66
C VAL A 22 8.37 22.28 -30.78
N LYS A 23 8.36 22.77 -29.53
CA LYS A 23 9.34 22.38 -28.52
C LYS A 23 9.09 20.93 -28.08
N VAL A 24 10.13 20.12 -27.95
CA VAL A 24 10.03 18.69 -27.55
C VAL A 24 9.25 18.53 -26.24
N SER A 25 9.48 19.40 -25.25
CA SER A 25 8.74 19.38 -23.98
C SER A 25 7.22 19.59 -24.14
N PHE A 26 6.79 20.43 -25.08
CA PHE A 26 5.37 20.62 -25.40
C PHE A 26 4.82 19.38 -26.09
N LEU A 27 5.53 18.86 -27.09
CA LEU A 27 5.15 17.64 -27.81
C LEU A 27 4.98 16.45 -26.86
N LYS A 28 5.95 16.26 -25.96
CA LYS A 28 5.89 15.21 -24.93
C LYS A 28 4.66 15.37 -24.04
N LYS A 29 4.40 16.57 -23.52
CA LYS A 29 3.20 16.82 -22.69
C LYS A 29 1.90 16.54 -23.45
N LEU A 30 1.83 16.91 -24.73
CA LEU A 30 0.65 16.67 -25.57
C LEU A 30 0.40 15.16 -25.77
N ILE A 31 1.43 14.42 -26.18
CA ILE A 31 1.37 12.97 -26.40
C ILE A 31 0.97 12.26 -25.11
N CYS A 32 1.70 12.54 -24.03
CA CYS A 32 1.49 11.92 -22.73
C CYS A 32 0.09 12.22 -22.18
N LYS A 33 -0.41 13.45 -22.32
CA LYS A 33 -1.77 13.83 -21.89
C LYS A 33 -2.86 13.08 -22.67
N LYS A 34 -2.69 12.90 -23.98
CA LYS A 34 -3.69 12.22 -24.82
C LYS A 34 -3.72 10.70 -24.57
N ILE A 35 -2.57 10.09 -24.34
CA ILE A 35 -2.47 8.66 -23.98
C ILE A 35 -2.85 8.43 -22.51
N GLY A 36 -2.60 9.43 -21.65
CA GLY A 36 -2.86 9.37 -20.20
C GLY A 36 -1.73 8.73 -19.42
N ILE A 37 -0.48 9.03 -19.77
CA ILE A 37 0.78 8.62 -19.12
C ILE A 37 1.59 9.82 -18.62
N GLU A 38 2.58 9.58 -17.76
CA GLU A 38 3.37 10.62 -17.10
C GLU A 38 4.53 11.15 -17.98
N PRO A 39 4.59 12.46 -18.28
CA PRO A 39 5.68 13.05 -19.05
C PRO A 39 7.07 12.89 -18.44
N GLU A 40 7.19 12.85 -17.12
CA GLU A 40 8.45 12.70 -16.38
C GLU A 40 9.00 11.28 -16.41
N LEU A 41 8.17 10.28 -16.75
CA LEU A 41 8.54 8.87 -16.89
C LEU A 41 8.58 8.43 -18.37
N THR A 42 8.52 9.41 -19.27
CA THR A 42 8.46 9.18 -20.71
C THR A 42 9.59 9.93 -21.41
N ASP A 43 10.26 9.23 -22.31
CA ASP A 43 11.18 9.79 -23.27
C ASP A 43 10.63 9.63 -24.70
N LEU A 44 10.96 10.59 -25.56
CA LEU A 44 10.64 10.53 -26.98
C LEU A 44 11.92 10.23 -27.76
N ILE A 45 11.86 9.24 -28.63
CA ILE A 45 13.00 8.75 -29.41
C ILE A 45 12.64 8.76 -30.90
N ILE A 46 13.53 9.27 -31.73
CA ILE A 46 13.43 9.23 -33.19
C ILE A 46 14.75 8.68 -33.73
N ASP A 47 14.69 7.71 -34.64
CA ASP A 47 15.88 7.10 -35.24
C ASP A 47 16.93 6.63 -34.21
N LYS A 48 16.45 6.07 -33.08
CA LYS A 48 17.26 5.64 -31.91
C LYS A 48 17.96 6.76 -31.13
N VAL A 49 17.66 8.02 -31.44
CA VAL A 49 18.17 9.19 -30.71
C VAL A 49 17.08 9.74 -29.78
N LYS A 50 17.41 9.86 -28.50
CA LYS A 50 16.54 10.50 -27.50
C LYS A 50 16.48 12.01 -27.74
N LEU A 51 15.27 12.55 -27.84
CA LEU A 51 15.04 13.98 -28.04
C LEU A 51 15.27 14.75 -26.73
N ASN A 52 16.02 15.86 -26.80
CA ASN A 52 16.19 16.75 -25.65
C ASN A 52 14.94 17.63 -25.47
N SER A 53 14.44 17.73 -24.24
CA SER A 53 13.24 18.50 -23.93
C SER A 53 13.31 19.99 -24.28
N ASN A 54 14.53 20.54 -24.42
CA ASN A 54 14.77 21.93 -24.79
C ASN A 54 14.80 22.19 -26.29
N ASP A 55 14.95 21.16 -27.11
CA ASP A 55 15.05 21.32 -28.56
C ASP A 55 13.71 21.72 -29.18
N THR A 56 13.79 22.39 -30.33
CA THR A 56 12.64 22.70 -31.18
C THR A 56 12.75 21.88 -32.46
N ILE A 57 11.66 21.20 -32.80
CA ILE A 57 11.56 20.35 -33.99
C ILE A 57 10.58 20.99 -34.97
N THR A 58 10.91 20.96 -36.26
CA THR A 58 9.98 21.30 -37.34
C THR A 58 9.12 20.08 -37.66
N LEU A 59 7.83 20.28 -37.92
CA LEU A 59 6.93 19.17 -38.28
C LEU A 59 7.35 18.46 -39.57
N ASP A 60 7.96 19.18 -40.52
CA ASP A 60 8.50 18.59 -41.74
C ASP A 60 9.60 17.56 -41.46
N SER A 61 10.41 17.76 -40.43
CA SER A 61 11.44 16.78 -40.03
C SER A 61 10.86 15.50 -39.42
N LEU A 62 9.59 15.53 -39.02
CA LEU A 62 8.84 14.41 -38.48
C LEU A 62 8.01 13.70 -39.57
N LYS A 63 7.99 14.23 -40.79
CA LYS A 63 7.25 13.62 -41.90
C LYS A 63 7.78 12.21 -42.14
N ASP A 64 6.87 11.25 -42.23
CA ASP A 64 7.13 9.82 -42.43
C ASP A 64 7.95 9.13 -41.32
N LYS A 65 8.27 9.83 -40.22
CA LYS A 65 8.95 9.27 -39.05
C LYS A 65 7.97 8.80 -38.00
N ILE A 66 8.33 7.73 -37.29
CA ILE A 66 7.59 7.23 -36.14
C ILE A 66 8.33 7.63 -34.87
N ILE A 67 7.65 8.40 -34.01
CA ILE A 67 8.18 8.76 -32.70
C ILE A 67 8.00 7.57 -31.77
N THR A 68 9.10 7.03 -31.25
CA THR A 68 9.04 6.00 -30.21
C THR A 68 8.81 6.67 -28.85
N ILE A 69 7.77 6.23 -28.17
CA ILE A 69 7.42 6.59 -26.79
C ILE A 69 8.06 5.52 -25.92
N ASP A 70 9.17 5.88 -25.28
CA ASP A 70 9.84 5.03 -24.30
C ASP A 70 9.30 5.38 -22.91
N TYR A 71 8.40 4.54 -22.39
CA TYR A 71 7.69 4.76 -21.14
C TYR A 71 8.04 3.68 -20.12
N LEU A 72 8.33 4.10 -18.89
CA LEU A 72 8.84 3.24 -17.82
C LEU A 72 8.03 1.94 -17.61
N TRP A 73 6.70 2.01 -17.69
CA TRP A 73 5.80 0.88 -17.45
C TRP A 73 5.16 0.33 -18.73
N ALA A 74 5.75 0.56 -19.90
CA ALA A 74 5.22 0.12 -21.19
C ALA A 74 4.89 -1.39 -21.26
N ARG A 75 5.68 -2.24 -20.59
CA ARG A 75 5.42 -3.69 -20.52
C ARG A 75 4.28 -4.07 -19.58
N GLN A 76 4.09 -3.31 -18.51
CA GLN A 76 3.05 -3.55 -17.51
C GLN A 76 1.67 -3.20 -18.05
N ILE A 77 1.58 -2.14 -18.87
CA ILE A 77 0.33 -1.75 -19.56
C ILE A 77 -0.24 -2.90 -20.42
N LEU A 78 0.58 -3.84 -20.90
CA LEU A 78 0.08 -5.00 -21.64
C LEU A 78 -0.80 -5.94 -20.81
N LEU A 79 -0.63 -5.94 -19.49
CA LEU A 79 -1.34 -6.82 -18.57
C LEU A 79 -2.66 -6.23 -18.08
N TRP A 80 -2.71 -4.92 -17.86
CA TRP A 80 -3.85 -4.24 -17.21
C TRP A 80 -4.25 -2.90 -17.84
N GLY A 81 -3.69 -2.57 -19.00
CA GLY A 81 -3.99 -1.34 -19.73
C GLY A 81 -3.52 -0.07 -19.01
N PHE A 82 -3.82 1.07 -19.62
CA PHE A 82 -3.49 2.39 -19.06
C PHE A 82 -4.26 2.67 -17.77
N ASP A 83 -5.53 2.27 -17.69
CA ASP A 83 -6.35 2.52 -16.50
C ASP A 83 -5.90 1.68 -15.31
N GLY A 84 -5.49 0.42 -15.52
CA GLY A 84 -4.88 -0.39 -14.48
C GLY A 84 -3.57 0.22 -13.96
N GLN A 85 -2.70 0.68 -14.86
CA GLN A 85 -1.44 1.31 -14.46
C GLN A 85 -1.70 2.62 -13.70
N ARG A 86 -2.66 3.44 -14.16
CA ARG A 86 -3.09 4.66 -13.48
C ARG A 86 -3.68 4.36 -12.10
N ARG A 87 -4.44 3.28 -11.95
CA ARG A 87 -4.98 2.87 -10.65
C ARG A 87 -3.87 2.48 -9.68
N ILE A 88 -2.90 1.69 -10.13
CA ILE A 88 -1.70 1.35 -9.34
C ILE A 88 -0.94 2.62 -8.96
N ARG A 89 -0.76 3.55 -9.91
CA ARG A 89 -0.08 4.82 -9.68
C ARG A 89 -0.76 5.69 -8.63
N ASN A 90 -2.09 5.71 -8.60
CA ASN A 90 -2.85 6.49 -7.63
C ASN A 90 -3.03 5.77 -6.28
N SER A 91 -2.54 4.54 -6.14
CA SER A 91 -2.69 3.77 -4.92
C SER A 91 -1.69 4.12 -3.83
N LYS A 92 -2.13 3.90 -2.59
CA LYS A 92 -1.35 4.09 -1.37
C LYS A 92 -1.27 2.77 -0.62
N ILE A 93 -0.09 2.33 -0.22
CA ILE A 93 0.09 1.09 0.54
C ILE A 93 0.83 1.40 1.84
N LEU A 94 0.34 0.85 2.95
CA LEU A 94 1.05 0.83 4.23
C LEU A 94 1.81 -0.50 4.36
N ILE A 95 3.13 -0.42 4.46
CA ILE A 95 4.01 -1.55 4.78
C ILE A 95 4.36 -1.47 6.26
N VAL A 96 4.05 -2.53 6.99
CA VAL A 96 4.32 -2.63 8.42
C VAL A 96 5.48 -3.60 8.63
N GLY A 97 6.62 -3.06 9.05
CA GLY A 97 7.91 -3.73 9.10
C GLY A 97 8.80 -3.35 7.92
N ALA A 98 9.95 -2.75 8.21
CA ALA A 98 11.05 -2.41 7.31
C ALA A 98 12.20 -3.45 7.41
N GLY A 99 11.91 -4.65 7.91
CA GLY A 99 12.82 -5.78 7.91
C GLY A 99 13.06 -6.38 6.51
N ALA A 100 13.49 -7.63 6.45
CA ALA A 100 13.87 -8.31 5.22
C ALA A 100 12.71 -8.40 4.21
N LEU A 101 11.52 -8.77 4.69
CA LEU A 101 10.33 -8.85 3.85
C LEU A 101 9.88 -7.46 3.39
N GLY A 102 9.86 -6.47 4.30
CA GLY A 102 9.48 -5.08 3.99
C GLY A 102 10.36 -4.43 2.92
N ASN A 103 11.68 -4.67 2.97
CA ASN A 103 12.63 -4.20 1.95
C ASN A 103 12.26 -4.70 0.55
N GLU A 104 12.04 -6.01 0.40
CA GLU A 104 11.71 -6.63 -0.88
C GLU A 104 10.33 -6.22 -1.40
N VAL A 105 9.34 -6.12 -0.50
CA VAL A 105 7.99 -5.65 -0.82
C VAL A 105 7.99 -4.22 -1.31
N ALA A 106 8.67 -3.31 -0.60
CA ALA A 106 8.72 -1.91 -0.97
C ALA A 106 9.35 -1.72 -2.35
N LYS A 107 10.45 -2.45 -2.64
CA LYS A 107 11.06 -2.50 -3.97
C LYS A 107 10.05 -2.97 -5.02
N ASN A 108 9.40 -4.10 -4.82
CA ASN A 108 8.46 -4.68 -5.78
C ASN A 108 7.29 -3.73 -6.06
N LEU A 109 6.66 -3.19 -5.02
CA LEU A 109 5.52 -2.28 -5.12
C LEU A 109 5.87 -0.98 -5.86
N LEU A 110 7.05 -0.41 -5.60
CA LEU A 110 7.51 0.76 -6.36
C LEU A 110 7.79 0.39 -7.81
N MET A 111 8.38 -0.76 -8.10
CA MET A 111 8.57 -1.22 -9.49
C MET A 111 7.26 -1.45 -10.24
N PHE A 112 6.17 -1.84 -9.57
CA PHE A 112 4.82 -1.85 -10.13
C PHE A 112 4.24 -0.44 -10.38
N GLY A 113 4.85 0.59 -9.79
CA GLY A 113 4.48 1.99 -10.00
C GLY A 113 3.58 2.58 -8.91
N ILE A 114 3.51 1.96 -7.72
CA ILE A 114 2.73 2.49 -6.60
C ILE A 114 3.09 3.94 -6.30
N GLY A 115 2.07 4.78 -6.12
CA GLY A 115 2.22 6.22 -5.93
C GLY A 115 2.75 6.61 -4.57
N THR A 116 2.18 6.02 -3.53
CA THR A 116 2.53 6.33 -2.14
C THR A 116 2.81 5.07 -1.35
N LEU A 117 3.94 5.05 -0.64
CA LEU A 117 4.25 4.06 0.38
C LEU A 117 4.36 4.73 1.74
N TYR A 118 3.61 4.20 2.71
CA TYR A 118 3.83 4.44 4.12
C TYR A 118 4.64 3.25 4.66
N ILE A 119 5.74 3.52 5.36
CA ILE A 119 6.61 2.49 5.95
C ILE A 119 6.66 2.74 7.44
N VAL A 120 6.27 1.75 8.24
CA VAL A 120 6.36 1.83 9.70
C VAL A 120 7.29 0.74 10.23
N ASP A 121 8.25 1.13 11.04
CA ASP A 121 9.17 0.23 11.75
C ASP A 121 9.85 1.05 12.85
N TYR A 122 10.06 0.46 14.03
CA TYR A 122 10.70 1.15 15.15
C TYR A 122 12.11 0.66 15.44
N ASP A 123 12.63 -0.32 14.71
CA ASP A 123 13.94 -0.89 14.98
C ASP A 123 15.08 -0.04 14.42
N PHE A 124 16.26 -0.32 14.94
CA PHE A 124 17.53 0.14 14.40
C PHE A 124 18.17 -0.92 13.50
N ILE A 125 18.99 -0.48 12.56
CA ILE A 125 19.73 -1.37 11.66
C ILE A 125 20.88 -2.02 12.42
N GLU A 126 20.97 -3.34 12.32
CA GLU A 126 22.09 -4.12 12.84
C GLU A 126 22.95 -4.70 11.73
N LYS A 127 24.22 -5.01 12.04
CA LYS A 127 25.12 -5.75 11.15
C LYS A 127 24.49 -7.04 10.61
N SER A 128 23.75 -7.75 11.47
CA SER A 128 23.08 -9.00 11.14
C SER A 128 22.04 -8.84 10.03
N ASN A 129 21.52 -7.63 9.79
CA ASN A 129 20.47 -7.35 8.82
C ASN A 129 21.01 -7.25 7.39
N LEU A 130 22.28 -6.87 7.22
CA LEU A 130 22.88 -6.56 5.92
C LEU A 130 22.94 -7.76 4.95
N ASN A 131 22.84 -9.00 5.45
CA ASN A 131 22.83 -10.20 4.61
C ASN A 131 21.51 -10.43 3.86
N ARG A 132 20.44 -9.70 4.20
CA ARG A 132 19.07 -9.95 3.68
C ARG A 132 18.21 -8.70 3.49
N MET A 133 18.74 -7.52 3.80
CA MET A 133 18.04 -6.23 3.68
C MET A 133 18.84 -5.33 2.73
N ILE A 134 18.58 -5.47 1.43
CA ILE A 134 19.45 -4.95 0.35
C ILE A 134 19.64 -3.42 0.33
N PHE A 135 18.76 -2.65 0.97
CA PHE A 135 18.87 -1.19 1.00
C PHE A 135 19.77 -0.66 2.12
N PHE A 136 20.18 -1.51 3.07
CA PHE A 136 21.03 -1.13 4.18
C PHE A 136 22.50 -1.46 3.88
N SER A 137 23.40 -0.56 4.29
CA SER A 137 24.84 -0.74 4.20
C SER A 137 25.52 -0.63 5.57
N ASN A 138 26.84 -0.81 5.62
CA ASN A 138 27.58 -0.79 6.89
C ASN A 138 27.49 0.57 7.61
N GLU A 139 27.38 1.64 6.82
CA GLU A 139 27.30 3.01 7.30
C GLU A 139 25.95 3.33 7.94
N ASP A 140 24.93 2.51 7.70
CA ASP A 140 23.58 2.71 8.23
C ASP A 140 23.38 2.00 9.60
N ILE A 141 24.39 1.29 10.13
CA ILE A 141 24.27 0.57 11.41
C ILE A 141 23.99 1.57 12.55
N GLY A 142 22.95 1.30 13.34
CA GLY A 142 22.49 2.19 14.40
C GLY A 142 21.48 3.25 13.97
N GLU A 143 21.21 3.39 12.67
CA GLU A 143 20.16 4.26 12.15
C GLU A 143 18.78 3.56 12.16
N ARG A 144 17.70 4.35 12.07
CA ARG A 144 16.33 3.81 12.03
C ARG A 144 16.04 3.12 10.69
N LYS A 145 15.54 1.87 10.75
CA LYS A 145 15.24 1.07 9.54
C LYS A 145 14.27 1.78 8.59
N ALA A 146 13.17 2.34 9.12
CA ALA A 146 12.14 2.98 8.29
C ALA A 146 12.68 4.20 7.55
N ASP A 147 13.44 5.08 8.22
CA ASP A 147 14.03 6.28 7.61
C ASP A 147 15.03 5.94 6.51
N VAL A 148 15.99 5.06 6.80
CA VAL A 148 17.01 4.67 5.83
C VAL A 148 16.34 4.01 4.63
N LEU A 149 15.41 3.07 4.84
CA LEU A 149 14.69 2.42 3.75
C LEU A 149 13.94 3.45 2.90
N ALA A 150 13.19 4.35 3.52
CA ALA A 150 12.44 5.39 2.82
C ALA A 150 13.36 6.31 2.00
N GLY A 151 14.49 6.76 2.57
CA GLY A 151 15.46 7.61 1.88
C GLY A 151 16.09 6.92 0.67
N ARG A 152 16.49 5.65 0.81
CA ARG A 152 17.09 4.84 -0.27
C ARG A 152 16.08 4.61 -1.40
N LEU A 153 14.84 4.27 -1.06
CA LEU A 153 13.77 4.09 -2.02
C LEU A 153 13.39 5.40 -2.72
N LYS A 154 13.33 6.54 -2.01
CA LYS A 154 13.05 7.85 -2.61
C LYS A 154 14.11 8.27 -3.61
N ARG A 155 15.38 7.99 -3.33
CA ARG A 155 16.47 8.21 -4.30
C ARG A 155 16.33 7.32 -5.54
N ARG A 156 15.94 6.05 -5.37
CA ARG A 156 15.79 5.10 -6.48
C ARG A 156 14.53 5.35 -7.31
N PHE A 157 13.44 5.75 -6.67
CA PHE A 157 12.11 5.91 -7.24
C PHE A 157 11.58 7.33 -6.94
N PRO A 158 12.17 8.38 -7.55
CA PRO A 158 11.88 9.78 -7.20
C PRO A 158 10.43 10.18 -7.45
N TYR A 159 9.74 9.47 -8.35
CA TYR A 159 8.32 9.67 -8.68
C TYR A 159 7.37 9.27 -7.55
N ALA A 160 7.78 8.46 -6.59
CA ALA A 160 6.91 7.98 -5.52
C ALA A 160 6.97 8.88 -4.29
N ASN A 161 5.84 9.01 -3.59
CA ASN A 161 5.79 9.60 -2.26
C ASN A 161 6.07 8.50 -1.23
N ILE A 162 7.11 8.64 -0.42
CA ILE A 162 7.50 7.62 0.55
C ILE A 162 7.64 8.30 1.90
N VAL A 163 6.91 7.78 2.90
CA VAL A 163 6.81 8.38 4.23
C VAL A 163 7.16 7.30 5.26
N ALA A 164 8.15 7.60 6.10
CA ALA A 164 8.59 6.71 7.18
C ALA A 164 7.95 7.10 8.52
N PHE A 165 7.66 6.10 9.35
CA PHE A 165 7.20 6.25 10.72
C PHE A 165 8.06 5.39 11.65
N ASN A 166 8.89 6.04 12.49
CA ASN A 166 9.76 5.37 13.46
C ASN A 166 9.03 5.05 14.77
N ARG A 167 7.97 4.26 14.70
CA ARG A 167 7.12 3.94 15.85
C ARG A 167 6.47 2.58 15.72
N LYS A 168 5.87 2.10 16.81
CA LYS A 168 5.03 0.90 16.77
C LYS A 168 3.80 1.14 15.91
N VAL A 169 3.27 0.08 15.31
CA VAL A 169 2.10 0.18 14.41
C VAL A 169 0.84 0.62 15.17
N GLU A 170 0.76 0.25 16.44
CA GLU A 170 -0.29 0.63 17.39
C GLU A 170 -0.32 2.13 17.68
N GLU A 171 0.81 2.81 17.48
CA GLU A 171 0.98 4.26 17.70
C GLU A 171 0.79 5.06 16.40
N LEU A 172 0.43 4.41 15.29
CA LEU A 172 0.11 5.10 14.05
C LEU A 172 -1.24 5.82 14.16
N PRO A 173 -1.33 7.04 13.61
CA PRO A 173 -2.60 7.72 13.47
C PRO A 173 -3.60 6.88 12.66
N PRO A 174 -4.89 6.78 13.07
CA PRO A 174 -5.92 6.05 12.32
C PRO A 174 -6.02 6.47 10.85
N SER A 175 -5.80 7.77 10.56
CA SER A 175 -5.79 8.30 9.20
C SER A 175 -4.80 7.61 8.25
N ILE A 176 -3.67 7.06 8.73
CA ILE A 176 -2.70 6.37 7.88
C ILE A 176 -3.27 5.04 7.36
N PHE A 177 -4.00 4.32 8.22
CA PHE A 177 -4.72 3.12 7.80
C PHE A 177 -5.83 3.48 6.82
N LEU A 178 -6.67 4.47 7.17
CA LEU A 178 -7.81 4.90 6.35
C LEU A 178 -7.42 5.44 4.96
N LYS A 179 -6.23 6.06 4.85
CA LYS A 179 -5.66 6.52 3.57
C LYS A 179 -5.12 5.37 2.72
N SER A 180 -4.86 4.20 3.30
CA SER A 180 -4.23 3.08 2.61
C SER A 180 -5.24 2.25 1.83
N ASP A 181 -4.91 1.93 0.58
CA ASP A 181 -5.71 1.02 -0.25
C ASP A 181 -5.56 -0.44 0.19
N VAL A 182 -4.37 -0.81 0.67
CA VAL A 182 -3.97 -2.14 1.14
C VAL A 182 -2.94 -1.95 2.26
N ILE A 183 -3.02 -2.77 3.30
CA ILE A 183 -1.99 -2.92 4.33
C ILE A 183 -1.19 -4.19 4.02
N VAL A 184 0.13 -4.10 4.09
CA VAL A 184 1.03 -5.25 3.95
C VAL A 184 1.77 -5.46 5.27
N SER A 185 1.51 -6.60 5.92
CA SER A 185 2.16 -7.00 7.16
C SER A 185 3.43 -7.80 6.84
N CYS A 186 4.56 -7.24 7.25
CA CYS A 186 5.91 -7.79 7.10
C CYS A 186 6.57 -8.04 8.48
N LEU A 187 5.75 -8.38 9.47
CA LEU A 187 6.12 -8.50 10.88
C LEU A 187 6.48 -9.93 11.28
N ASP A 188 7.33 -10.05 12.29
CA ASP A 188 7.73 -11.32 12.92
C ASP A 188 6.99 -11.61 14.24
N ASN A 189 6.47 -10.58 14.91
CA ASN A 189 5.72 -10.73 16.15
C ASN A 189 4.22 -10.90 15.91
N PHE A 190 3.60 -11.72 16.74
CA PHE A 190 2.21 -12.11 16.58
C PHE A 190 1.22 -11.04 17.06
N GLU A 191 1.57 -10.27 18.09
CA GLU A 191 0.73 -9.23 18.68
C GLU A 191 0.38 -8.13 17.66
N ALA A 192 1.38 -7.55 16.99
CA ALA A 192 1.16 -6.52 16.00
C ALA A 192 0.40 -7.05 14.77
N ARG A 193 0.57 -8.33 14.41
CA ARG A 193 -0.21 -8.99 13.36
C ARG A 193 -1.68 -9.15 13.73
N LEU A 194 -1.96 -9.45 15.00
CA LEU A 194 -3.33 -9.45 15.53
C LEU A 194 -3.95 -8.05 15.53
N TYR A 195 -3.19 -7.03 15.94
CA TYR A 195 -3.62 -5.64 15.85
C TYR A 195 -3.99 -5.26 14.42
N LEU A 196 -3.15 -5.58 13.43
CA LEU A 196 -3.46 -5.34 12.01
C LEU A 196 -4.67 -6.11 11.51
N SER A 197 -4.87 -7.35 11.97
CA SER A 197 -6.07 -8.13 11.66
C SER A 197 -7.34 -7.45 12.15
N LYS A 198 -7.28 -6.87 13.37
CA LYS A 198 -8.36 -6.08 13.94
C LYS A 198 -8.61 -4.83 13.09
N ILE A 199 -7.59 -4.01 12.85
CA ILE A 199 -7.69 -2.80 12.02
C ILE A 199 -8.28 -3.10 10.62
N SER A 200 -7.82 -4.17 9.99
CA SER A 200 -8.32 -4.62 8.68
C SER A 200 -9.83 -4.95 8.72
N LYS A 201 -10.28 -5.71 9.72
CA LYS A 201 -11.69 -6.06 9.88
C LYS A 201 -12.54 -4.86 10.30
N ARG A 202 -12.06 -4.02 11.21
CA ARG A 202 -12.74 -2.81 11.69
C ARG A 202 -13.07 -1.85 10.56
N TYR A 203 -12.07 -1.48 9.77
CA TYR A 203 -12.20 -0.44 8.74
C TYR A 203 -12.44 -1.02 7.34
N GLY A 204 -12.50 -2.34 7.19
CA GLY A 204 -12.65 -3.00 5.89
C GLY A 204 -11.48 -2.76 4.94
N ILE A 205 -10.29 -2.50 5.46
CA ILE A 205 -9.08 -2.27 4.66
C ILE A 205 -8.43 -3.63 4.38
N PRO A 206 -8.14 -3.98 3.12
CA PRO A 206 -7.49 -5.25 2.80
C PRO A 206 -6.12 -5.39 3.47
N LEU A 207 -5.83 -6.57 4.01
CA LEU A 207 -4.55 -6.91 4.62
C LEU A 207 -3.93 -8.10 3.86
N VAL A 208 -2.68 -7.93 3.42
CA VAL A 208 -1.84 -9.02 2.92
C VAL A 208 -0.74 -9.25 3.93
N ASP A 209 -0.73 -10.41 4.54
CA ASP A 209 0.19 -10.76 5.61
C ASP A 209 1.20 -11.81 5.14
N GLY A 210 2.47 -11.54 5.39
CA GLY A 210 3.58 -12.45 5.13
C GLY A 210 4.32 -12.78 6.41
N GLY A 211 4.71 -14.05 6.56
CA GLY A 211 5.51 -14.52 7.69
C GLY A 211 6.64 -15.43 7.23
N LEU A 212 7.72 -15.48 8.00
CA LEU A 212 8.95 -16.19 7.65
C LEU A 212 9.47 -16.98 8.86
N LYS A 213 10.01 -18.17 8.60
CA LYS A 213 10.74 -18.98 9.59
C LYS A 213 11.73 -19.90 8.88
N GLY A 214 13.02 -19.59 8.94
CA GLY A 214 14.05 -20.35 8.25
C GLY A 214 13.88 -20.32 6.74
N SER A 215 13.74 -21.49 6.13
CA SER A 215 13.42 -21.74 4.71
C SER A 215 11.92 -21.75 4.41
N GLN A 216 11.07 -21.58 5.43
CA GLN A 216 9.63 -21.62 5.32
C GLN A 216 9.01 -20.21 5.30
N GLY A 217 7.92 -20.08 4.55
CA GLY A 217 7.16 -18.85 4.41
C GLY A 217 5.66 -19.09 4.57
N ARG A 218 4.93 -18.03 4.89
CA ARG A 218 3.47 -18.01 4.92
C ARG A 218 2.97 -16.76 4.24
N VAL A 219 1.88 -16.89 3.50
CA VAL A 219 1.09 -15.76 2.97
C VAL A 219 -0.38 -15.96 3.30
N GLN A 220 -1.03 -14.92 3.80
CA GLN A 220 -2.48 -14.90 3.99
C GLN A 220 -3.05 -13.56 3.54
N VAL A 221 -4.21 -13.59 2.89
CA VAL A 221 -4.93 -12.40 2.46
C VAL A 221 -6.24 -12.30 3.22
N ILE A 222 -6.53 -11.12 3.77
CA ILE A 222 -7.82 -10.73 4.34
C ILE A 222 -8.36 -9.62 3.44
N TYR A 223 -9.28 -9.97 2.54
CA TYR A 223 -9.82 -9.05 1.55
C TYR A 223 -11.36 -9.08 1.54
N ARG A 224 -11.94 -10.27 1.55
CA ARG A 224 -13.39 -10.47 1.57
C ARG A 224 -13.91 -10.37 3.01
N GLU A 225 -15.18 -10.04 3.13
CA GLU A 225 -15.86 -9.89 4.42
C GLU A 225 -15.73 -11.14 5.29
N ASN A 226 -15.96 -12.32 4.68
CA ASN A 226 -15.94 -13.61 5.36
C ASN A 226 -14.56 -14.28 5.43
N ASP A 227 -13.49 -13.65 4.94
CA ASP A 227 -12.14 -14.22 5.05
C ASP A 227 -11.77 -14.40 6.53
N PRO A 228 -11.17 -15.54 6.94
CA PRO A 228 -10.67 -15.70 8.30
C PRO A 228 -9.54 -14.71 8.58
N CYS A 229 -9.55 -14.10 9.76
CA CYS A 229 -8.42 -13.28 10.20
C CYS A 229 -7.28 -14.15 10.74
N LEU A 230 -6.12 -13.53 11.06
CA LEU A 230 -4.97 -14.26 11.59
C LEU A 230 -5.25 -14.92 12.96
N ALA A 231 -6.22 -14.40 13.72
CA ALA A 231 -6.63 -14.96 15.01
C ALA A 231 -7.56 -16.16 14.90
N CYS A 232 -8.17 -16.42 13.73
CA CYS A 232 -9.17 -17.50 13.60
C CYS A 232 -8.59 -18.90 13.83
N ILE A 233 -7.30 -19.08 13.60
CA ILE A 233 -6.60 -20.35 13.83
C ILE A 233 -6.34 -20.63 15.33
N ILE A 234 -6.47 -19.61 16.20
CA ILE A 234 -6.11 -19.72 17.61
C ILE A 234 -7.37 -19.92 18.46
N PRO A 235 -7.49 -21.06 19.17
CA PRO A 235 -8.53 -21.25 20.18
C PRO A 235 -8.38 -20.23 21.31
N LEU A 236 -9.51 -19.75 21.86
CA LEU A 236 -9.53 -18.79 22.96
C LEU A 236 -8.70 -19.24 24.17
N SER A 237 -8.70 -20.54 24.48
CA SER A 237 -7.92 -21.14 25.56
C SER A 237 -6.42 -20.89 25.42
N ASN A 238 -5.91 -20.82 24.19
CA ASN A 238 -4.48 -20.73 23.89
C ASN A 238 -4.04 -19.29 23.57
N MET A 239 -4.96 -18.32 23.66
CA MET A 239 -4.67 -16.92 23.31
C MET A 239 -3.64 -16.30 24.26
N LYS A 240 -3.65 -16.67 25.55
CA LYS A 240 -2.67 -16.19 26.53
C LYS A 240 -1.25 -16.58 26.15
N GLU A 241 -1.06 -17.83 25.73
CA GLU A 241 0.24 -18.35 25.27
C GLU A 241 0.65 -17.73 23.93
N ALA A 242 -0.30 -17.61 23.00
CA ALA A 242 -0.03 -17.01 21.69
C ALA A 242 0.40 -15.54 21.76
N LEU A 243 -0.21 -14.78 22.66
CA LEU A 243 0.17 -13.40 22.98
C LEU A 243 1.41 -13.32 23.88
N GLN A 244 1.97 -14.48 24.27
CA GLN A 244 3.08 -14.57 25.21
C GLN A 244 2.82 -13.76 26.50
N LEU A 245 1.56 -13.73 26.95
CA LEU A 245 1.20 -13.10 28.22
C LEU A 245 1.83 -13.91 29.35
N ARG A 246 2.72 -13.27 30.11
CA ARG A 246 3.44 -13.91 31.22
C ARG A 246 3.05 -13.32 32.54
N ASN A 247 3.29 -14.11 33.57
CA ASN A 247 3.29 -13.60 34.92
C ASN A 247 4.40 -12.54 35.03
N PRO A 248 4.13 -11.31 35.50
CA PRO A 248 5.14 -10.27 35.66
C PRO A 248 6.37 -10.69 36.47
N CYS A 249 6.23 -11.72 37.32
CA CYS A 249 7.32 -12.27 38.14
C CYS A 249 8.22 -13.29 37.42
N SER A 250 7.92 -13.67 36.17
CA SER A 250 8.75 -14.62 35.41
C SER A 250 10.05 -13.95 34.92
N PRO A 251 11.18 -14.67 34.90
CA PRO A 251 12.44 -14.13 34.37
C PRO A 251 12.30 -13.74 32.89
N PRO A 252 13.05 -12.71 32.43
CA PRO A 252 13.08 -12.33 31.03
C PRO A 252 13.60 -13.51 30.19
N ILE A 253 12.94 -13.79 29.06
CA ILE A 253 13.45 -14.78 28.10
C ILE A 253 14.28 -14.02 27.07
N GLU A 254 15.47 -14.54 26.78
CA GLU A 254 16.27 -14.07 25.64
C GLU A 254 15.48 -14.24 24.35
N GLU A 255 15.43 -13.18 23.53
CA GLU A 255 14.80 -13.25 22.22
C GLU A 255 15.47 -14.32 21.36
N VAL A 256 14.72 -15.37 21.04
CA VAL A 256 15.20 -16.42 20.14
C VAL A 256 15.24 -15.86 18.73
N LYS A 257 16.44 -15.60 18.21
CA LYS A 257 16.63 -15.15 16.83
C LYS A 257 16.11 -16.22 15.86
N ILE A 258 15.15 -15.83 15.02
CA ILE A 258 14.58 -16.70 14.00
C ILE A 258 15.52 -16.72 12.77
N PRO A 259 15.93 -17.89 12.26
CA PRO A 259 16.71 -17.96 11.03
C PRO A 259 15.95 -17.33 9.85
N SER A 260 16.64 -16.60 8.99
CA SER A 260 16.06 -15.98 7.80
C SER A 260 17.07 -15.96 6.65
N ILE A 261 16.61 -16.33 5.45
CA ILE A 261 17.42 -16.41 4.24
C ILE A 261 16.82 -15.55 3.11
N PRO A 262 17.64 -14.91 2.26
CA PRO A 262 17.16 -13.97 1.25
C PRO A 262 16.23 -14.60 0.19
N SER A 263 16.39 -15.90 -0.10
CA SER A 263 15.57 -16.62 -1.08
C SER A 263 14.10 -16.70 -0.68
N VAL A 264 13.81 -17.16 0.54
CA VAL A 264 12.42 -17.21 1.05
C VAL A 264 11.83 -15.81 1.20
N ASN A 265 12.63 -14.83 1.63
CA ASN A 265 12.20 -13.45 1.76
C ASN A 265 11.74 -12.91 0.41
N SER A 266 12.53 -13.12 -0.65
CA SER A 266 12.22 -12.68 -2.01
C SER A 266 10.96 -13.37 -2.57
N LEU A 267 10.81 -14.68 -2.34
CA LEU A 267 9.66 -15.44 -2.80
C LEU A 267 8.36 -14.99 -2.13
N VAL A 268 8.35 -14.90 -0.79
CA VAL A 268 7.19 -14.43 -0.03
C VAL A 268 6.86 -12.99 -0.41
N ALA A 269 7.87 -12.11 -0.52
CA ALA A 269 7.71 -10.72 -0.97
C ALA A 269 7.05 -10.62 -2.34
N SER A 270 7.44 -11.48 -3.28
CA SER A 270 6.84 -11.53 -4.62
C SER A 270 5.35 -11.81 -4.56
N ILE A 271 4.94 -12.83 -3.80
CA ILE A 271 3.53 -13.22 -3.67
C ILE A 271 2.73 -12.11 -3.00
N ILE A 272 3.18 -11.57 -1.86
CA ILE A 272 2.42 -10.53 -1.15
C ILE A 272 2.31 -9.23 -1.96
N SER A 273 3.36 -8.86 -2.68
CA SER A 273 3.32 -7.69 -3.58
C SER A 273 2.31 -7.91 -4.70
N HIS A 274 2.28 -9.11 -5.28
CA HIS A 274 1.35 -9.43 -6.35
C HIS A 274 -0.11 -9.47 -5.87
N GLU A 275 -0.39 -10.02 -4.68
CA GLU A 275 -1.74 -9.96 -4.09
C GLU A 275 -2.22 -8.52 -3.87
N ALA A 276 -1.34 -7.64 -3.39
CA ALA A 276 -1.67 -6.22 -3.21
C ALA A 276 -2.06 -5.56 -4.55
N ILE A 277 -1.33 -5.86 -5.63
CA ILE A 277 -1.66 -5.35 -6.98
C ILE A 277 -3.00 -5.89 -7.47
N LYS A 278 -3.27 -7.19 -7.31
CA LYS A 278 -4.57 -7.78 -7.68
C LYS A 278 -5.73 -7.11 -6.95
N ILE A 279 -5.58 -6.89 -5.64
CA ILE A 279 -6.59 -6.18 -4.83
C ILE A 279 -6.83 -4.77 -5.39
N ILE A 280 -5.76 -4.02 -5.70
CA ILE A 280 -5.86 -2.66 -6.24
C ILE A 280 -6.59 -2.64 -7.59
N LEU A 281 -6.24 -3.55 -8.49
CA LEU A 281 -6.86 -3.66 -9.82
C LEU A 281 -8.33 -4.10 -9.75
N ASN A 282 -8.68 -4.96 -8.80
CA ASN A 282 -10.07 -5.39 -8.60
C ASN A 282 -10.99 -4.22 -8.17
N LYS A 283 -10.44 -3.16 -7.54
CA LYS A 283 -11.22 -1.96 -7.18
C LYS A 283 -11.74 -1.17 -8.39
N ILE A 284 -11.19 -1.37 -9.58
CA ILE A 284 -11.67 -0.77 -10.84
C ILE A 284 -12.39 -1.78 -11.75
N GLY A 285 -12.86 -2.90 -11.18
CA GLY A 285 -13.56 -3.95 -11.93
C GLY A 285 -12.66 -5.01 -12.57
N GLY A 286 -11.36 -5.02 -12.24
CA GLY A 286 -10.49 -6.16 -12.55
C GLY A 286 -11.05 -7.46 -11.99
N LYS A 287 -10.76 -8.58 -12.66
CA LYS A 287 -11.19 -9.93 -12.26
C LYS A 287 -10.00 -10.82 -11.92
N TYR A 288 -9.07 -10.28 -11.12
CA TYR A 288 -7.89 -11.02 -10.72
C TYR A 288 -8.22 -11.88 -9.48
N PRO A 289 -8.04 -13.21 -9.54
CA PRO A 289 -8.34 -14.06 -8.39
C PRO A 289 -7.35 -13.78 -7.25
N VAL A 290 -7.87 -13.40 -6.09
CA VAL A 290 -7.09 -13.15 -4.87
C VAL A 290 -7.05 -14.44 -4.06
N ILE A 291 -5.88 -14.77 -3.51
CA ILE A 291 -5.68 -15.96 -2.65
C ILE A 291 -6.79 -16.01 -1.59
N ASP A 292 -7.46 -17.17 -1.49
CA ASP A 292 -8.57 -17.43 -0.59
C ASP A 292 -8.18 -18.22 0.65
N LYS A 293 -7.14 -19.07 0.52
CA LYS A 293 -6.61 -19.88 1.61
C LYS A 293 -5.15 -19.50 1.90
N PRO A 294 -4.74 -19.43 3.19
CA PRO A 294 -3.35 -19.20 3.53
C PRO A 294 -2.44 -20.21 2.83
N ILE A 295 -1.34 -19.71 2.26
CA ILE A 295 -0.32 -20.54 1.62
C ILE A 295 0.83 -20.71 2.59
N ILE A 296 1.27 -21.95 2.77
CA ILE A 296 2.50 -22.33 3.43
C ILE A 296 3.50 -22.73 2.35
N ILE A 297 4.71 -22.18 2.45
CA ILE A 297 5.80 -22.37 1.52
C ILE A 297 6.92 -23.04 2.27
N ASP A 298 7.43 -24.14 1.73
CA ASP A 298 8.60 -24.85 2.24
C ASP A 298 9.61 -24.98 1.11
N LEU A 299 10.68 -24.18 1.16
CA LEU A 299 11.69 -24.21 0.10
C LEU A 299 12.61 -25.42 0.17
N ASP A 300 12.83 -25.99 1.35
CA ASP A 300 13.68 -27.19 1.47
C ASP A 300 13.00 -28.38 0.80
N ALA A 301 11.68 -28.47 0.91
CA ALA A 301 10.86 -29.48 0.25
C ALA A 301 10.35 -29.03 -1.14
N GLY A 302 10.59 -27.80 -1.58
CA GLY A 302 10.04 -27.23 -2.81
C GLY A 302 8.50 -27.23 -2.87
N ARG A 303 7.81 -27.12 -1.73
CA ARG A 303 6.37 -27.34 -1.59
C ARG A 303 5.59 -26.05 -1.32
N PHE A 304 4.43 -25.95 -1.96
CA PHE A 304 3.41 -24.93 -1.69
C PHE A 304 2.13 -25.63 -1.28
N SER A 305 1.67 -25.38 -0.05
CA SER A 305 0.48 -26.01 0.52
C SER A 305 -0.54 -24.94 0.88
N GLN A 306 -1.81 -25.17 0.55
CA GLN A 306 -2.90 -24.34 1.05
C GLN A 306 -3.41 -24.90 2.37
N LEU A 307 -3.61 -24.03 3.35
CA LEU A 307 -4.22 -24.38 4.63
C LEU A 307 -5.72 -24.13 4.56
N GLU A 308 -6.52 -25.16 4.86
CA GLU A 308 -7.95 -24.99 5.07
C GLU A 308 -8.19 -24.22 6.37
N LEU A 309 -8.46 -22.92 6.24
CA LEU A 309 -8.81 -22.05 7.35
C LEU A 309 -10.19 -21.47 7.12
N ARG A 310 -11.06 -21.60 8.13
CA ARG A 310 -12.41 -21.03 8.12
C ARG A 310 -12.53 -19.96 9.18
N ARG A 311 -13.44 -19.01 8.96
CA ARG A 311 -13.77 -17.99 9.96
C ARG A 311 -14.28 -18.69 11.22
N ASN A 312 -13.62 -18.43 12.35
CA ASN A 312 -14.05 -18.94 13.65
C ASN A 312 -15.12 -17.99 14.23
N PRO A 313 -16.36 -18.45 14.49
CA PRO A 313 -17.43 -17.64 15.08
C PRO A 313 -17.10 -17.10 16.47
N GLU A 314 -16.24 -17.77 17.23
CA GLU A 314 -15.80 -17.38 18.57
C GLU A 314 -14.52 -16.53 18.57
N CYS A 315 -14.02 -16.16 17.39
CA CYS A 315 -12.78 -15.40 17.26
C CYS A 315 -12.87 -14.03 17.93
N ILE A 316 -11.90 -13.68 18.79
CA ILE A 316 -11.84 -12.39 19.48
C ILE A 316 -11.84 -11.17 18.54
N VAL A 317 -11.35 -11.35 17.31
CA VAL A 317 -11.34 -10.30 16.28
C VAL A 317 -12.64 -10.34 15.49
N CYS A 318 -13.01 -11.49 14.93
CA CYS A 318 -14.13 -11.56 13.99
C CYS A 318 -15.52 -11.58 14.63
N ARG A 319 -15.65 -11.87 15.94
CA ARG A 319 -16.93 -11.94 16.65
C ARG A 319 -17.43 -10.57 17.09
N ASN A 320 -16.54 -9.73 17.62
CA ASN A 320 -16.90 -8.53 18.38
C ASN A 320 -16.72 -7.23 17.60
N GLU A 321 -16.25 -7.28 16.36
CA GLU A 321 -16.02 -6.08 15.57
C GLU A 321 -17.19 -5.78 14.64
N GLU A 322 -18.00 -4.80 15.03
CA GLU A 322 -18.85 -4.09 14.08
C GLU A 322 -17.93 -3.33 13.11
N LYS A 323 -18.12 -3.59 11.82
CA LYS A 323 -17.41 -2.87 10.77
C LYS A 323 -17.81 -1.40 10.87
N VAL A 324 -16.81 -0.53 11.02
CA VAL A 324 -17.04 0.91 11.08
C VAL A 324 -17.34 1.41 9.68
N GLU A 325 -18.49 2.06 9.52
CA GLU A 325 -18.86 2.68 8.27
C GLU A 325 -17.94 3.88 7.98
N VAL A 326 -17.38 3.92 6.78
CA VAL A 326 -16.59 5.05 6.28
C VAL A 326 -17.45 5.83 5.28
N VAL A 327 -17.87 7.03 5.67
CA VAL A 327 -18.75 7.91 4.90
C VAL A 327 -17.94 9.04 4.30
N ARG A 328 -18.09 9.28 2.99
CA ARG A 328 -17.47 10.42 2.29
C ARG A 328 -18.49 11.51 2.08
N LEU A 329 -18.20 12.72 2.56
CA LEU A 329 -19.11 13.85 2.40
C LEU A 329 -18.37 15.17 2.21
N LYS A 330 -18.99 16.08 1.46
CA LYS A 330 -18.56 17.48 1.39
C LYS A 330 -19.23 18.22 2.55
N ALA A 331 -18.51 18.63 3.56
CA ALA A 331 -19.05 19.49 4.62
C ALA A 331 -18.03 20.51 5.06
N LYS A 332 -18.50 21.72 5.36
CA LYS A 332 -17.68 22.80 5.89
C LYS A 332 -17.93 23.04 7.38
N SER A 333 -18.99 22.46 7.93
CA SER A 333 -19.32 22.63 9.34
C SER A 333 -19.86 21.39 10.03
N LEU A 334 -19.75 21.38 11.36
CA LEU A 334 -20.30 20.32 12.21
C LEU A 334 -21.80 20.13 11.97
N LYS A 335 -22.54 21.24 11.80
CA LYS A 335 -23.98 21.21 11.50
C LYS A 335 -24.26 20.46 10.20
N GLU A 336 -23.51 20.75 9.13
CA GLU A 336 -23.66 20.02 7.86
C GLU A 336 -23.35 18.53 7.98
N VAL A 337 -22.41 18.14 8.85
CA VAL A 337 -22.11 16.72 9.12
C VAL A 337 -23.29 16.06 9.84
N ILE A 338 -23.81 16.70 10.89
CA ILE A 338 -24.98 16.24 11.65
C ILE A 338 -26.17 16.03 10.72
N ASP A 339 -26.51 17.06 9.92
CA ASP A 339 -27.63 17.03 8.99
C ASP A 339 -27.49 15.90 7.95
N LYS A 340 -26.27 15.69 7.41
CA LYS A 340 -26.00 14.64 6.41
C LYS A 340 -25.97 13.23 6.97
N LEU A 341 -25.56 13.07 8.22
CA LEU A 341 -25.56 11.78 8.89
C LEU A 341 -26.95 11.47 9.49
N GLY A 342 -27.86 12.44 9.55
CA GLY A 342 -29.18 12.29 10.16
C GLY A 342 -29.11 12.04 11.67
N LEU A 343 -28.07 12.59 12.33
CA LEU A 343 -27.83 12.40 13.76
C LEU A 343 -28.37 13.57 14.57
N ASN A 344 -28.62 13.37 15.86
CA ASN A 344 -28.93 14.46 16.78
C ASN A 344 -27.66 15.16 17.25
N SER A 345 -27.66 16.50 17.27
CA SER A 345 -26.49 17.31 17.65
C SER A 345 -26.02 17.09 19.08
N ASN A 346 -26.94 16.77 20.00
CA ASN A 346 -26.63 16.62 21.43
C ASN A 346 -25.90 15.32 21.76
N ASP A 347 -25.94 14.35 20.86
CA ASP A 347 -25.38 13.02 21.07
C ASP A 347 -24.12 12.77 20.24
N LEU A 348 -23.69 13.73 19.40
CA LEU A 348 -22.55 13.57 18.50
C LEU A 348 -21.26 14.19 19.07
N PHE A 349 -20.23 13.37 19.20
CA PHE A 349 -18.86 13.79 19.42
C PHE A 349 -18.03 13.57 18.15
N LEU A 350 -17.46 14.65 17.61
CA LEU A 350 -16.61 14.59 16.44
C LEU A 350 -15.14 14.78 16.84
N TYR A 351 -14.31 13.80 16.49
CA TYR A 351 -12.87 13.82 16.73
C TYR A 351 -12.14 13.81 15.40
N ARG A 352 -11.21 14.73 15.19
CA ARG A 352 -10.30 14.66 14.05
C ARG A 352 -9.27 13.56 14.32
N VAL A 353 -9.09 12.62 13.38
CA VAL A 353 -8.23 11.43 13.54
C VAL A 353 -6.97 11.47 12.66
N ASP A 354 -6.43 12.68 12.48
CA ASP A 354 -5.11 12.91 11.88
C ASP A 354 -3.99 12.59 12.91
N GLU A 355 -2.79 13.16 12.77
CA GLU A 355 -1.60 12.81 13.58
C GLU A 355 -1.82 12.77 15.10
N GLU A 356 -2.81 13.51 15.60
CA GLU A 356 -3.36 13.38 16.95
C GLU A 356 -4.88 13.38 16.93
N ILE A 357 -5.49 12.59 17.82
CA ILE A 357 -6.93 12.59 18.05
C ILE A 357 -7.30 13.86 18.83
N ARG A 358 -8.02 14.77 18.19
CA ARG A 358 -8.45 16.04 18.81
C ARG A 358 -9.95 16.22 18.67
N LYS A 359 -10.62 16.53 19.78
CA LYS A 359 -12.04 16.89 19.76
C LYS A 359 -12.21 18.17 18.94
N VAL A 360 -13.16 18.15 18.00
CA VAL A 360 -13.49 19.33 17.21
C VAL A 360 -14.39 20.24 18.04
N ASN A 361 -13.87 21.43 18.38
CA ASN A 361 -14.61 22.47 19.10
C ASN A 361 -14.95 23.67 18.20
N SER A 362 -14.47 23.70 16.96
CA SER A 362 -14.72 24.77 15.99
C SER A 362 -15.83 24.37 15.02
N ASP A 363 -16.67 25.32 14.63
CA ASP A 363 -17.71 25.09 13.62
C ASP A 363 -17.15 24.87 12.23
N GLU A 364 -15.93 25.31 11.93
CA GLU A 364 -15.28 25.08 10.63
C GLU A 364 -14.53 23.75 10.58
N LEU A 365 -14.81 22.97 9.53
CA LEU A 365 -14.19 21.67 9.26
C LEU A 365 -13.26 21.75 8.05
N ASN A 366 -12.06 21.18 8.19
CA ASN A 366 -11.10 21.05 7.10
C ASN A 366 -11.15 19.64 6.49
N PRO A 367 -10.72 19.46 5.22
CA PRO A 367 -10.60 18.13 4.62
C PRO A 367 -9.74 17.19 5.47
N GLY A 368 -10.18 15.94 5.61
CA GLY A 368 -9.53 14.95 6.47
C GLY A 368 -10.48 13.90 7.03
N PHE A 369 -9.96 13.04 7.90
CA PHE A 369 -10.74 11.99 8.55
C PHE A 369 -11.17 12.42 9.94
N TYR A 370 -12.43 12.15 10.24
CA TYR A 370 -13.04 12.39 11.54
C TYR A 370 -13.73 11.13 12.04
N GLN A 371 -13.69 10.89 13.34
CA GLN A 371 -14.47 9.86 14.01
C GLN A 371 -15.68 10.52 14.66
N ALA A 372 -16.85 10.17 14.16
CA ALA A 372 -18.14 10.55 14.70
C ALA A 372 -18.57 9.47 15.70
N VAL A 373 -18.60 9.78 16.99
CA VAL A 373 -19.12 8.91 18.05
C VAL A 373 -20.48 9.44 18.46
N TYR A 374 -21.50 8.60 18.43
CA TYR A 374 -22.88 9.01 18.72
C TYR A 374 -23.65 7.94 19.48
N LEU A 375 -24.72 8.36 20.16
CA LEU A 375 -25.59 7.45 20.88
C LEU A 375 -26.76 7.00 19.97
N GLU A 376 -26.94 5.70 19.83
CA GLU A 376 -28.08 5.12 19.11
C GLU A 376 -28.69 4.01 19.98
N ASN A 377 -29.97 4.14 20.34
CA ASN A 377 -30.68 3.19 21.21
C ASN A 377 -29.95 2.89 22.53
N GLY A 378 -29.28 3.89 23.12
CA GLY A 378 -28.53 3.76 24.37
C GLY A 378 -27.15 3.08 24.23
N VAL A 379 -26.70 2.80 23.00
CA VAL A 379 -25.39 2.22 22.71
C VAL A 379 -24.55 3.22 21.93
N TYR A 380 -23.29 3.39 22.33
CA TYR A 380 -22.35 4.21 21.55
C TYR A 380 -22.00 3.51 20.25
N LYS A 381 -22.22 4.21 19.14
CA LYS A 381 -21.86 3.84 17.79
C LYS A 381 -20.80 4.78 17.28
N GLU A 382 -20.08 4.33 16.26
CA GLU A 382 -19.08 5.16 15.59
C GLU A 382 -19.19 5.07 14.07
N LYS A 383 -18.82 6.16 13.40
CA LYS A 383 -18.58 6.24 11.96
C LYS A 383 -17.29 7.01 11.70
N ILE A 384 -16.59 6.63 10.65
CA ILE A 384 -15.52 7.46 10.10
C ILE A 384 -16.12 8.35 9.01
N VAL A 385 -15.87 9.65 9.11
CA VAL A 385 -16.27 10.66 8.13
C VAL A 385 -15.02 11.18 7.43
N GLU A 386 -14.92 10.93 6.13
CA GLU A 386 -13.92 11.56 5.27
C GLU A 386 -14.53 12.82 4.66
N ILE A 387 -14.02 13.98 5.08
CA ILE A 387 -14.39 15.29 4.53
C ILE A 387 -13.53 15.55 3.30
N ILE A 388 -14.17 15.71 2.15
CA ILE A 388 -13.55 15.90 0.82
C ILE A 388 -13.71 17.30 0.25
#